data_AF-I0I8G6-F1
#
_entry.id   AF-I0I8G6-F1
#
_cell.length_a   1.000
_cell.length_b   1.000
_cell.length_c   1.000
_cell.angle_alpha   90.00
_cell.angle_beta   90.00
_cell.angle_gamma   90.00
#
_symmetry.space_group_name_H-M   'P 1'
#
loop_
_entity.id
_entity.type
_entity.pdbx_description
1 polymer ?
#
loop_
_entity_poly.entity_id
_entity_poly.type
_entity_poly.pdbx_seq_one_letter_code
_entity_poly.pdbx_strand_id
1 'polypeptide(L)'
;MIYKHPSARPGFARVTFELPSCVWADRVAVTGSFNNWDEKGVPLVQARNGVWRATIELPVGKRYEFRYIIDGRWQSDNHADGFADNAYGGQNSVIDLVSFQTATVAERHPSKVSESHPIAVPHLPAPIEGSVRGFSGERTPAEMPRMRPRVAAA
;
A
#
# COMPACT_ATOMS: atom_id res chain seq x y z
N MET A 1 8.84 -15.43 -5.26
CA MET A 1 8.14 -14.45 -4.40
C MET A 1 7.66 -13.30 -5.27
N ILE A 2 6.50 -12.73 -4.95
CA ILE A 2 5.90 -11.65 -5.72
C ILE A 2 5.45 -10.57 -4.75
N TYR A 3 5.96 -9.35 -4.95
CA TYR A 3 5.60 -8.19 -4.13
C TYR A 3 4.78 -7.21 -4.96
N LYS A 4 3.76 -6.62 -4.34
CA LYS A 4 2.87 -5.66 -4.99
C LYS A 4 2.83 -4.39 -4.17
N HIS A 5 3.16 -3.26 -4.79
CA HIS A 5 3.12 -1.95 -4.16
C HIS A 5 2.31 -0.98 -5.04
N PRO A 6 1.63 0.02 -4.46
CA PRO A 6 1.06 1.10 -5.25
C PRO A 6 2.15 1.77 -6.08
N SER A 7 1.87 2.02 -7.37
CA SER A 7 2.73 2.87 -8.19
C SER A 7 2.48 4.34 -7.88
N ALA A 8 3.45 5.20 -8.17
CA ALA A 8 3.25 6.64 -8.22
C ALA A 8 2.24 7.06 -9.31
N ARG A 9 2.04 6.22 -10.34
CA ARG A 9 0.97 6.40 -11.32
C ARG A 9 -0.37 5.96 -10.74
N PRO A 10 -1.38 6.86 -10.68
CA PRO A 10 -2.72 6.48 -10.25
C PRO A 10 -3.30 5.36 -11.10
N GLY A 11 -3.91 4.36 -10.46
CA GLY A 11 -4.48 3.19 -11.14
C GLY A 11 -3.45 2.14 -11.59
N PHE A 12 -2.19 2.25 -11.16
CA PHE A 12 -1.15 1.25 -11.43
C PHE A 12 -0.60 0.67 -10.13
N ALA A 13 -0.22 -0.61 -10.18
CA ALA A 13 0.53 -1.31 -9.16
C ALA A 13 1.91 -1.68 -9.70
N ARG A 14 2.94 -1.46 -8.88
CA ARG A 14 4.30 -1.91 -9.12
C ARG A 14 4.42 -3.34 -8.61
N VAL A 15 4.52 -4.29 -9.53
CA VAL A 15 4.67 -5.71 -9.23
C VAL A 15 6.13 -6.12 -9.40
N THR A 16 6.73 -6.59 -8.33
CA THR A 16 8.12 -7.07 -8.30
C THR A 16 8.14 -8.58 -8.22
N PHE A 17 8.67 -9.20 -9.25
CA PHE A 17 8.95 -10.62 -9.30
C PHE A 17 10.33 -10.87 -8.72
N GLU A 18 10.43 -11.85 -7.83
CA GLU A 18 11.68 -12.22 -7.18
C GLU A 18 11.86 -13.74 -7.19
N LEU A 19 12.97 -14.21 -7.74
CA LEU A 19 13.37 -15.62 -7.65
C LEU A 19 14.60 -15.78 -6.75
N PRO A 20 14.64 -16.85 -5.95
CA PRO A 20 15.74 -17.09 -5.01
C PRO A 20 17.06 -17.32 -5.75
N SER A 21 18.17 -17.09 -5.05
CA SER A 21 19.52 -17.27 -5.60
C SER A 21 19.89 -18.73 -5.90
N CYS A 22 19.11 -19.69 -5.43
CA CYS A 22 19.25 -21.10 -5.80
C CYS A 22 18.76 -21.43 -7.22
N VAL A 23 18.11 -20.48 -7.92
CA VAL A 23 17.80 -20.64 -9.34
C VAL A 23 19.07 -20.52 -10.15
N TRP A 24 19.57 -21.67 -10.60
CA TRP A 24 20.67 -21.75 -11.55
C TRP A 24 20.13 -21.48 -12.96
N ALA A 25 20.39 -20.29 -13.47
CA ALA A 25 20.01 -19.89 -14.81
C ALA A 25 20.96 -18.82 -15.35
N ASP A 26 21.16 -18.77 -16.67
CA ASP A 26 21.88 -17.68 -17.34
C ASP A 26 20.96 -16.51 -17.70
N ARG A 27 19.72 -16.83 -18.06
CA ARG A 27 18.69 -15.86 -18.46
C ARG A 27 17.36 -16.20 -17.84
N VAL A 28 16.79 -15.22 -17.16
CA VAL A 28 15.44 -15.29 -16.62
C VAL A 28 14.64 -14.13 -17.17
N ALA A 29 13.48 -14.43 -17.75
CA ALA A 29 12.51 -13.43 -18.18
C ALA A 29 11.12 -13.77 -17.64
N VAL A 30 10.29 -12.76 -17.43
CA VAL A 30 8.86 -12.95 -17.12
C VAL A 30 8.02 -12.51 -18.31
N THR A 31 7.06 -13.34 -18.71
CA THR A 31 6.13 -13.05 -19.79
C THR A 31 4.71 -13.34 -19.34
N GLY A 32 3.73 -12.72 -19.98
CA GLY A 32 2.34 -12.85 -19.57
C GLY A 32 1.38 -12.05 -20.43
N SER A 33 0.12 -12.02 -20.00
CA SER A 33 -0.95 -11.28 -20.69
C SER A 33 -0.68 -9.78 -20.81
N PHE A 34 0.14 -9.22 -19.90
CA PHE A 34 0.56 -7.81 -19.94
C PHE A 34 1.53 -7.48 -21.07
N ASN A 35 2.27 -8.46 -21.60
CA ASN A 35 3.16 -8.30 -22.75
C ASN A 35 2.79 -9.25 -23.89
N ASN A 36 1.50 -9.59 -23.98
CA ASN A 36 0.93 -10.46 -25.01
C ASN A 36 1.68 -11.80 -25.20
N TRP A 37 2.20 -12.38 -24.10
CA TRP A 37 2.98 -13.61 -24.09
C TRP A 37 4.23 -13.61 -25.00
N ASP A 38 4.83 -12.44 -25.25
CA ASP A 38 6.09 -12.32 -26.01
C ASP A 38 7.20 -13.16 -25.34
N GLU A 39 7.84 -14.03 -26.12
CA GLU A 39 8.93 -14.90 -25.68
C GLU A 39 10.18 -14.12 -25.25
N LYS A 40 10.35 -12.89 -25.75
CA LYS A 40 11.42 -12.01 -25.27
C LYS A 40 11.23 -11.64 -23.80
N GLY A 41 9.98 -11.56 -23.35
CA GLY A 41 9.58 -11.25 -21.98
C GLY A 41 10.20 -9.97 -21.44
N VAL A 42 10.05 -9.78 -20.13
CA VAL A 42 10.74 -8.76 -19.35
C VAL A 42 11.89 -9.45 -18.61
N PRO A 43 13.16 -9.11 -18.90
CA PRO A 43 14.30 -9.77 -18.26
C PRO A 43 14.36 -9.45 -16.76
N LEU A 44 14.64 -10.47 -15.95
CA LEU A 44 15.01 -10.30 -14.55
C LEU A 44 16.50 -10.01 -14.45
N VAL A 45 16.86 -9.11 -13.55
CA VAL A 45 18.25 -8.76 -13.26
C VAL A 45 18.69 -9.53 -12.02
N GLN A 46 19.83 -10.22 -12.12
CA GLN A 46 20.44 -10.85 -10.96
C GLN A 46 21.16 -9.80 -10.10
N ALA A 47 20.75 -9.70 -8.84
CA ALA A 47 21.40 -8.86 -7.86
C ALA A 47 22.69 -9.52 -7.34
N ARG A 48 23.53 -8.74 -6.65
CA ARG A 48 24.83 -9.20 -6.11
C ARG A 48 24.72 -10.38 -5.13
N ASN A 49 23.57 -10.53 -4.48
CA ASN A 49 23.26 -11.65 -3.58
C ASN A 49 22.74 -12.90 -4.33
N GLY A 50 22.75 -12.88 -5.66
CA GLY A 50 22.29 -13.97 -6.53
C GLY A 50 20.78 -13.99 -6.79
N VAL A 51 19.99 -13.14 -6.12
CA VAL A 51 18.54 -13.08 -6.27
C VAL A 51 18.16 -12.41 -7.58
N TRP A 52 17.23 -13.00 -8.32
CA TRP A 52 16.72 -12.42 -9.57
C TRP A 52 15.53 -11.51 -9.29
N ARG A 53 15.50 -10.33 -9.90
CA ARG A 53 14.40 -9.38 -9.71
C ARG A 53 14.01 -8.67 -11.00
N ALA A 54 12.71 -8.59 -11.27
CA ALA A 54 12.13 -7.69 -12.26
C ALA A 54 10.98 -6.93 -11.61
N THR A 55 10.80 -5.68 -12.03
CA THR A 55 9.67 -4.89 -11.56
C THR A 55 8.95 -4.27 -12.73
N ILE A 56 7.64 -4.49 -12.81
CA ILE A 56 6.77 -3.96 -13.85
C ILE A 56 5.63 -3.16 -13.25
N GLU A 57 5.06 -2.24 -14.02
CA GLU A 57 3.85 -1.50 -13.65
C GLU A 57 2.66 -2.09 -14.38
N LEU A 58 1.66 -2.53 -13.63
CA LEU A 58 0.43 -3.12 -14.17
C LEU A 58 -0.78 -2.29 -13.76
N PRO A 59 -1.72 -2.02 -14.67
CA PRO A 59 -3.02 -1.46 -14.31
C PRO A 59 -3.73 -2.30 -13.24
N VAL A 60 -4.33 -1.65 -12.25
CA VAL A 60 -5.15 -2.35 -11.23
C VAL A 60 -6.57 -2.62 -11.75
N GLY A 61 -7.34 -3.38 -10.98
CA GLY A 61 -8.75 -3.70 -11.30
C GLY A 61 -8.93 -4.94 -12.19
N LYS A 62 -7.86 -5.69 -12.48
CA LYS A 62 -7.94 -6.95 -13.25
C LYS A 62 -6.90 -7.97 -12.81
N ARG A 63 -7.09 -9.21 -13.26
CA ARG A 63 -6.13 -10.31 -13.11
C ARG A 63 -5.20 -10.38 -14.31
N TYR A 64 -3.98 -10.82 -14.08
CA TYR A 64 -2.99 -11.06 -15.12
C TYR A 64 -2.48 -12.48 -15.02
N GLU A 65 -2.23 -13.10 -16.17
CA GLU A 65 -1.58 -14.39 -16.24
C GLU A 65 -0.13 -14.19 -16.68
N PHE A 66 0.79 -14.98 -16.11
CA PHE A 66 2.20 -14.90 -16.42
C PHE A 66 2.91 -16.25 -16.22
N ARG A 67 4.12 -16.34 -16.77
CA ARG A 67 5.10 -17.40 -16.54
C ARG A 67 6.52 -16.85 -16.65
N TYR A 68 7.47 -17.57 -16.09
CA TYR A 68 8.89 -17.31 -16.31
C TYR A 68 9.42 -18.13 -17.48
N ILE A 69 10.37 -17.56 -18.20
CA ILE A 69 11.23 -18.24 -19.17
C ILE A 69 12.62 -18.27 -18.53
N ILE A 70 13.03 -19.46 -18.08
CA ILE A 70 14.32 -19.70 -17.43
C ILE A 70 15.15 -20.54 -18.40
N ASP A 71 16.17 -19.94 -19.02
CA ASP A 71 17.00 -20.56 -20.07
C ASP A 71 16.17 -21.25 -21.18
N GLY A 72 15.10 -20.58 -21.60
CA GLY A 72 14.18 -21.07 -22.64
C GLY A 72 13.10 -22.05 -22.14
N ARG A 73 13.07 -22.38 -20.84
CA ARG A 73 12.06 -23.25 -20.24
C ARG A 73 10.96 -22.45 -19.56
N TRP A 74 9.72 -22.80 -19.86
CA TRP A 74 8.53 -22.20 -19.26
C TRP A 74 8.31 -22.74 -17.85
N GLN A 75 8.26 -21.87 -16.86
CA GLN A 75 8.08 -22.20 -15.45
C GLN A 75 7.00 -21.33 -14.81
N SER A 76 6.13 -21.96 -14.02
CA SER A 76 5.11 -21.26 -13.22
C SER A 76 5.65 -20.93 -11.82
N ASP A 77 5.15 -19.86 -11.22
CA ASP A 77 5.46 -19.44 -9.86
C ASP A 77 4.45 -20.03 -8.86
N ASN A 78 4.96 -20.70 -7.82
CA ASN A 78 4.16 -21.20 -6.70
C ASN A 78 3.77 -20.11 -5.69
N HIS A 79 4.41 -18.93 -5.76
CA HIS A 79 4.07 -17.74 -4.98
C HIS A 79 3.08 -16.82 -5.71
N ALA A 80 2.50 -17.26 -6.82
CA ALA A 80 1.42 -16.55 -7.49
C ALA A 80 0.16 -16.51 -6.61
N ASP A 81 -0.75 -15.57 -6.88
CA ASP A 81 -2.02 -15.50 -6.14
C ASP A 81 -2.98 -16.63 -6.53
N GLY A 82 -2.71 -17.29 -7.65
CA GLY A 82 -3.47 -18.43 -8.13
C GLY A 82 -2.90 -18.99 -9.43
N PHE A 83 -3.65 -19.91 -10.01
CA PHE A 83 -3.32 -20.57 -11.25
C PHE A 83 -4.53 -20.55 -12.19
N ALA A 84 -4.25 -20.42 -13.49
CA ALA A 84 -5.24 -20.51 -14.55
C ALA A 84 -4.86 -21.64 -15.51
N ASP A 85 -5.79 -22.53 -15.84
CA ASP A 85 -5.53 -23.60 -16.80
C ASP A 85 -5.27 -23.00 -18.18
N ASN A 86 -4.24 -23.51 -18.85
CA ASN A 86 -3.87 -23.07 -20.19
C ASN A 86 -4.32 -24.11 -21.24
N ALA A 87 -4.38 -23.68 -22.50
CA ALA A 87 -4.80 -24.53 -23.62
C ALA A 87 -3.81 -25.66 -23.97
N TYR A 88 -2.66 -25.72 -23.31
CA TYR A 88 -1.55 -26.65 -23.59
C TYR A 88 -1.38 -27.71 -22.50
N GLY A 89 -2.39 -27.89 -21.64
CA GLY A 89 -2.37 -28.91 -20.58
C GLY A 89 -1.50 -28.56 -19.37
N GLY A 90 -1.14 -27.29 -19.19
CA GLY A 90 -0.44 -26.78 -18.01
C GLY A 90 -1.17 -25.60 -17.38
N GLN A 91 -0.57 -25.02 -16.34
CA GLN A 91 -1.18 -23.89 -15.61
C GLN A 91 -0.32 -22.63 -15.69
N ASN A 92 -0.94 -21.49 -15.97
CA ASN A 92 -0.33 -20.16 -15.90
C ASN A 92 -0.42 -19.63 -14.48
N SER A 93 0.57 -18.87 -14.04
CA SER A 93 0.53 -18.19 -12.76
C SER A 93 -0.31 -16.93 -12.86
N VAL A 94 -1.09 -16.63 -11.82
CA VAL A 94 -2.02 -15.50 -11.81
C VAL A 94 -1.56 -14.44 -10.82
N ILE A 95 -1.62 -13.18 -11.25
CA ILE A 95 -1.49 -11.99 -10.41
C ILE A 95 -2.88 -11.38 -10.28
N ASP A 96 -3.41 -11.37 -9.06
CA ASP A 96 -4.68 -10.68 -8.76
C ASP A 96 -4.42 -9.23 -8.36
N LEU A 97 -4.86 -8.29 -9.20
CA LEU A 97 -4.87 -6.85 -8.91
C LEU A 97 -6.29 -6.27 -8.86
N VAL A 98 -7.34 -7.09 -8.75
CA VAL A 98 -8.75 -6.65 -8.74
C VAL A 98 -9.05 -5.81 -7.51
N SER A 99 -8.66 -6.28 -6.33
CA SER A 99 -8.86 -5.58 -5.04
C SER A 99 -7.65 -4.78 -4.58
N PHE A 100 -6.67 -4.54 -5.48
CA PHE A 100 -5.45 -3.84 -5.10
C PHE A 100 -5.73 -2.36 -4.84
N GLN A 101 -5.67 -1.96 -3.58
CA GLN A 101 -5.92 -0.58 -3.19
C GLN A 101 -4.75 0.31 -3.62
N THR A 102 -4.95 1.09 -4.67
CA THR A 102 -4.09 2.23 -4.95
C THR A 102 -4.50 3.37 -4.05
N ALA A 103 -3.55 4.00 -3.36
CA ALA A 103 -3.82 5.25 -2.66
C ALA A 103 -4.21 6.29 -3.72
N THR A 104 -5.50 6.52 -3.90
CA THR A 104 -5.99 7.70 -4.61
C THR A 104 -5.49 8.89 -3.82
N VAL A 105 -4.71 9.76 -4.47
CA VAL A 105 -4.48 11.10 -3.97
C VAL A 105 -5.85 11.75 -3.94
N ALA A 106 -6.51 11.70 -2.78
CA ALA A 106 -7.71 12.46 -2.55
C ALA A 106 -7.37 13.92 -2.86
N GLU A 107 -8.04 14.49 -3.87
CA GLU A 107 -8.09 15.93 -4.03
C GLU A 107 -8.42 16.53 -2.66
N ARG A 108 -7.60 17.50 -2.22
CA ARG A 108 -7.81 18.24 -0.98
C ARG A 108 -9.17 18.95 -1.06
N HIS A 109 -10.23 18.28 -0.65
CA HIS A 109 -11.46 18.96 -0.26
C HIS A 109 -11.26 19.52 1.16
N PRO A 110 -11.41 20.84 1.38
CA PRO A 110 -11.39 21.37 2.72
C PRO A 110 -12.64 20.89 3.47
N SER A 111 -12.39 20.25 4.61
CA SER A 111 -13.19 20.27 5.83
C SER A 111 -14.71 20.08 5.71
N LYS A 112 -15.20 18.94 6.20
CA LYS A 112 -16.29 18.96 7.18
C LYS A 112 -15.91 18.11 8.38
N VAL A 113 -15.64 18.80 9.48
CA VAL A 113 -15.67 18.24 10.83
C VAL A 113 -17.06 17.64 11.01
N SER A 114 -17.13 16.33 11.25
CA SER A 114 -18.38 15.70 11.65
C SER A 114 -18.66 16.12 13.08
N GLU A 115 -19.59 17.05 13.22
CA GLU A 115 -20.14 17.50 14.49
C GLU A 115 -20.60 16.28 15.30
N SER A 116 -20.07 16.15 16.52
CA SER A 116 -20.37 15.06 17.43
C SER A 116 -21.84 15.09 17.85
N HIS A 117 -22.47 13.91 17.81
CA HIS A 117 -23.82 13.63 18.31
C HIS A 117 -24.13 14.37 19.63
N PRO A 118 -25.32 14.99 19.78
CA PRO A 118 -25.72 15.57 21.05
C PRO A 118 -25.95 14.43 22.06
N ILE A 119 -25.20 14.43 23.16
CA ILE A 119 -25.51 13.58 24.31
C ILE A 119 -26.76 14.15 24.97
N ALA A 120 -27.84 13.37 24.96
CA ALA A 120 -29.07 13.67 25.68
C ALA A 120 -28.80 13.68 27.19
N VAL A 121 -29.05 14.82 27.83
CA VAL A 121 -28.98 14.98 29.28
C VAL A 121 -30.36 14.65 29.86
N PRO A 122 -30.50 13.74 30.84
CA PRO A 122 -31.80 13.47 31.44
C PRO A 122 -32.25 14.66 32.29
N HIS A 123 -33.52 15.02 32.11
CA HIS A 123 -34.20 16.11 32.79
C HIS A 123 -34.38 15.80 34.30
N LEU A 124 -34.13 16.81 35.15
CA LEU A 124 -34.79 16.96 36.44
C LEU A 124 -35.09 18.46 36.68
N PRO A 125 -36.22 18.83 37.32
CA PRO A 125 -36.76 20.19 37.27
C PRO A 125 -36.17 21.15 38.32
N ALA A 126 -36.26 22.44 38.02
CA ALA A 126 -35.88 23.58 38.86
C ALA A 126 -36.72 23.65 40.17
N PRO A 127 -36.30 24.44 41.18
CA PRO A 127 -36.74 25.85 41.18
C PRO A 127 -35.83 26.89 41.90
N ILE A 128 -36.17 28.15 41.61
CA ILE A 128 -36.18 29.42 42.40
C ILE A 128 -34.90 30.24 42.67
N GLU A 129 -34.88 31.38 41.94
CA GLU A 129 -34.67 32.79 42.36
C GLU A 129 -33.50 33.20 43.28
N GLY A 130 -32.70 34.15 42.77
CA GLY A 130 -31.75 34.91 43.58
C GLY A 130 -30.90 35.90 42.78
N SER A 131 -31.45 37.10 42.61
CA SER A 131 -30.77 38.38 42.32
C SER A 131 -29.30 38.48 42.77
N VAL A 132 -28.37 38.94 41.93
CA VAL A 132 -27.76 40.30 41.98
C VAL A 132 -26.60 40.45 40.98
N ARG A 133 -26.48 41.69 40.48
CA ARG A 133 -25.47 42.24 39.58
C ARG A 133 -24.05 42.22 40.16
N GLY A 134 -23.04 42.15 39.28
CA GLY A 134 -21.86 42.99 39.45
C GLY A 134 -20.55 42.52 38.80
N PHE A 135 -20.03 43.38 37.92
CA PHE A 135 -18.63 43.79 37.75
C PHE A 135 -17.57 42.76 37.28
N SER A 136 -17.07 42.95 36.04
CA SER A 136 -15.78 43.58 35.69
C SER A 136 -14.58 42.72 36.09
N GLY A 137 -13.85 42.11 35.16
CA GLY A 137 -12.83 42.74 34.33
C GLY A 137 -11.56 41.90 34.50
N GLU A 138 -11.15 41.15 33.48
CA GLU A 138 -10.00 41.45 32.62
C GLU A 138 -8.62 41.09 33.21
N ARG A 139 -7.82 40.42 32.37
CA ARG A 139 -6.34 40.28 32.37
C ARG A 139 -5.68 39.12 33.13
N THR A 140 -5.34 38.14 32.31
CA THR A 140 -4.07 37.39 32.23
C THR A 140 -2.83 38.32 32.15
N PRO A 141 -1.59 37.81 31.98
CA PRO A 141 -0.89 36.59 32.45
C PRO A 141 0.54 36.92 32.96
N ALA A 142 1.36 35.88 33.15
CA ALA A 142 2.83 35.81 33.38
C ALA A 142 3.12 35.27 34.78
N GLU A 143 3.95 34.24 34.96
CA GLU A 143 5.35 34.26 34.59
C GLU A 143 5.92 32.83 34.61
N MET A 144 6.60 32.41 33.53
CA MET A 144 7.57 31.30 33.58
C MET A 144 8.88 31.85 34.18
N PRO A 145 9.73 31.04 34.85
CA PRO A 145 10.88 30.55 34.09
C PRO A 145 11.51 29.21 34.55
N ARG A 146 11.93 28.44 33.52
CA ARG A 146 13.26 27.80 33.33
C ARG A 146 13.78 26.73 34.31
N MET A 147 14.11 25.55 33.76
CA MET A 147 15.48 25.02 33.51
C MET A 147 15.32 23.61 32.88
N ARG A 148 15.68 23.37 31.62
CA ARG A 148 17.01 23.10 31.00
C ARG A 148 17.62 21.71 31.37
N PRO A 149 18.38 21.09 30.43
CA PRO A 149 18.17 19.69 30.02
C PRO A 149 19.42 18.78 30.14
N ARG A 150 19.31 17.56 29.54
CA ARG A 150 20.38 16.63 29.06
C ARG A 150 21.10 15.83 30.16
N VAL A 151 21.67 14.64 29.96
CA VAL A 151 21.84 13.65 28.87
C VAL A 151 22.36 12.35 29.54
N ALA A 152 21.83 11.19 29.18
CA ALA A 152 22.49 10.03 28.55
C ALA A 152 23.70 9.34 29.23
N ALA A 153 23.58 8.02 29.23
CA ALA A 153 24.57 7.00 28.84
C ALA A 153 25.88 6.89 29.63
N ALA A 154 26.05 5.72 30.27
CA ALA A 154 27.16 4.80 30.04
C ALA A 154 26.64 3.37 30.22
#